data_AF-A0A090XBN9-F1
#
_entry.id   AF-A0A090XBN9-F1
#
_cell.length_a   1.000
_cell.length_b   1.000
_cell.length_c   1.000
_cell.angle_alpha   90.00
_cell.angle_beta   90.00
_cell.angle_gamma   90.00
#
_symmetry.space_group_name_H-M   'P 1'
#
loop_
_entity.id
_entity.type
_entity.pdbx_description
1 polymer ?
#
loop_
_entity_poly.entity_id
_entity_poly.type
_entity_poly.pdbx_seq_one_letter_code
_entity_poly.pdbx_strand_id
1 'polypeptide(L)'
;MAGGDLAPVKMKSFRVAGVTTDTLDWRPTLFQEPIIAQKTCALCGVLYRKSVRLPCIHTLCTKCHAQCVDKGSACPVDQKPFCEDDVVRKCLPSPSKHE
;
A
#
# COMPACT_ATOMS: atom_id res chain seq x y z
N MET A 1 18.62 20.17 28.08
CA MET A 1 18.28 18.73 28.05
C MET A 1 17.38 18.50 26.85
N ALA A 2 17.66 17.43 26.09
CA ALA A 2 16.97 16.91 24.90
C ALA A 2 17.15 17.68 23.57
N GLY A 3 18.29 17.43 22.91
CA GLY A 3 18.35 17.45 21.44
C GLY A 3 17.82 16.11 20.94
N GLY A 4 16.82 16.13 20.05
CA GLY A 4 16.27 14.92 19.44
C GLY A 4 17.06 14.57 18.18
N ASP A 5 17.80 13.47 18.23
CA ASP A 5 18.48 12.90 17.07
C ASP A 5 17.47 12.36 16.05
N LEU A 6 17.26 13.11 14.97
CA LEU A 6 16.62 12.59 13.76
C LEU A 6 17.61 11.66 13.06
N ALA A 7 17.59 10.39 13.45
CA ALA A 7 18.38 9.35 12.77
C ALA A 7 18.04 9.32 11.27
N PRO A 8 19.04 9.24 10.37
CA PRO A 8 18.79 9.11 8.94
C PRO A 8 18.09 7.78 8.65
N VAL A 9 16.86 7.83 8.16
CA VAL A 9 16.14 6.64 7.69
C VAL A 9 16.88 6.09 6.48
N LYS A 10 17.64 5.01 6.67
CA LYS A 10 18.44 4.38 5.62
C LYS A 10 17.52 3.69 4.60
N MET A 11 17.21 4.39 3.52
CA MET A 11 16.42 3.87 2.42
C MET A 11 17.20 2.78 1.69
N LYS A 12 16.67 1.56 1.65
CA LYS A 12 17.23 0.44 0.89
C LYS A 12 16.52 0.39 -0.46
N SER A 13 17.27 0.57 -1.55
CA SER A 13 16.77 0.39 -2.91
C SER A 13 17.00 -1.04 -3.36
N PHE A 14 16.00 -1.64 -3.98
CA PHE A 14 16.12 -2.94 -4.64
C PHE A 14 15.92 -2.73 -6.15
N ARG A 15 16.87 -3.20 -6.96
CA ARG A 15 16.68 -3.31 -8.41
C ARG A 15 15.94 -4.61 -8.70
N VAL A 16 14.72 -4.51 -9.16
CA VAL A 16 14.00 -5.64 -9.76
C VAL A 16 14.19 -5.54 -11.27
N ALA A 17 14.95 -6.46 -11.85
CA ALA A 17 15.04 -6.61 -13.30
C ALA A 17 14.10 -7.75 -13.72
N GLY A 18 12.93 -7.41 -14.25
CA GLY A 18 12.06 -8.35 -14.94
C GLY A 18 12.47 -8.41 -16.40
N VAL A 19 12.72 -9.60 -16.94
CA VAL A 19 12.89 -9.81 -18.39
C VAL A 19 11.48 -9.87 -19.00
N THR A 20 11.07 -8.79 -19.67
CA THR A 20 9.85 -8.75 -20.47
C THR A 20 10.23 -8.63 -21.93
N THR A 21 9.89 -9.65 -22.72
CA THR A 21 9.94 -9.65 -24.18
C THR A 21 9.26 -8.42 -24.75
N ASP A 22 10.10 -7.62 -25.43
CA ASP A 22 9.83 -6.62 -26.46
C ASP A 22 8.45 -5.92 -26.46
N THR A 23 8.49 -4.60 -26.25
CA THR A 23 7.42 -3.61 -26.51
C THR A 23 6.40 -3.27 -25.42
N LEU A 24 6.80 -3.26 -24.16
CA LEU A 24 6.10 -2.40 -23.20
C LEU A 24 7.15 -1.59 -22.43
N ASP A 25 7.26 -0.30 -22.75
CA ASP A 25 8.14 0.68 -22.11
C ASP A 25 7.76 0.86 -20.63
N TRP A 26 8.11 -0.12 -19.79
CA TRP A 26 7.93 -0.04 -18.36
C TRP A 26 9.05 0.83 -17.82
N ARG A 27 8.95 2.15 -18.05
CA ARG A 27 9.80 3.11 -17.37
C ARG A 27 9.64 2.85 -15.87
N PRO A 28 10.72 2.48 -15.15
CA PRO A 28 10.63 2.27 -13.71
C PRO A 28 10.13 3.57 -13.09
N THR A 29 8.87 3.58 -12.65
CA THR A 29 8.30 4.76 -12.00
C THR A 29 8.89 4.78 -10.60
N LEU A 30 9.96 5.54 -10.43
CA LEU A 30 10.54 5.85 -9.14
C LEU A 30 9.52 6.70 -8.39
N PHE A 31 8.70 6.06 -7.56
CA PHE A 31 7.82 6.79 -6.65
C PHE A 31 8.72 7.54 -5.66
N GLN A 32 8.80 8.86 -5.82
CA GLN A 32 9.58 9.76 -4.96
C GLN A 32 9.11 9.75 -3.50
N GLU A 33 7.89 9.26 -3.24
CA GLU A 33 7.33 9.12 -1.91
C GLU A 33 7.15 7.65 -1.52
N PRO A 34 7.66 7.21 -0.35
CA PRO A 34 7.29 5.92 0.25
C PRO A 34 5.78 5.81 0.52
N ILE A 35 5.05 6.93 0.41
CA ILE A 35 3.61 7.07 0.59
C ILE A 35 2.83 6.28 -0.47
N ILE A 36 3.33 6.12 -1.70
CA ILE A 36 2.58 5.39 -2.76
C ILE A 36 2.71 3.87 -2.60
N ALA A 37 3.87 3.37 -2.15
CA ALA A 37 4.04 1.96 -1.83
C ALA A 37 3.14 1.51 -0.66
N GLN A 38 2.79 2.42 0.26
CA GLN A 38 1.86 2.14 1.37
C GLN A 38 0.37 2.13 0.96
N LYS A 39 0.06 2.46 -0.30
CA LYS A 39 -1.32 2.66 -0.79
C LYS A 39 -1.77 1.58 -1.77
N THR A 40 -0.88 0.68 -2.19
CA THR A 40 -1.23 -0.47 -3.03
C THR A 40 -1.93 -1.53 -2.19
N CYS A 41 -2.83 -2.28 -2.82
CA CYS A 41 -3.45 -3.43 -2.18
C CYS A 41 -2.40 -4.53 -2.00
N ALA A 42 -2.22 -5.03 -0.77
CA ALA A 42 -1.29 -6.12 -0.47
C ALA A 42 -1.66 -7.45 -1.15
N LEU A 43 -2.91 -7.62 -1.58
CA LEU A 43 -3.38 -8.82 -2.26
C LEU A 43 -3.23 -8.76 -3.79
N CYS A 44 -3.65 -7.66 -4.44
CA CYS A 44 -3.66 -7.56 -5.90
C CYS A 44 -2.66 -6.55 -6.48
N GLY A 45 -1.90 -5.84 -5.64
CA GLY A 45 -0.90 -4.85 -6.06
C GLY A 45 -1.46 -3.55 -6.66
N VAL A 46 -2.76 -3.50 -6.97
CA VAL A 46 -3.38 -2.34 -7.62
C VAL A 46 -3.54 -1.17 -6.62
N LEU A 47 -3.26 0.04 -7.11
CA LEU A 47 -3.48 1.29 -6.40
C LEU A 47 -4.95 1.72 -6.53
N TYR A 48 -5.64 1.98 -5.42
CA TYR A 48 -7.04 2.42 -5.42
C TYR A 48 -7.20 3.76 -4.73
N ARG A 49 -8.18 4.55 -5.20
CA ARG A 49 -8.59 5.81 -4.53
C ARG A 49 -9.12 5.61 -3.12
N LYS A 50 -9.73 4.46 -2.86
CA LYS A 50 -10.26 4.04 -1.56
C LYS A 50 -9.58 2.75 -1.13
N SER A 51 -8.95 2.76 0.03
CA SER A 51 -8.30 1.59 0.61
C SER A 51 -8.67 1.42 2.08
N VAL A 52 -8.46 0.21 2.58
CA VAL A 52 -8.74 -0.21 3.95
C VAL A 52 -7.43 -0.69 4.56
N ARG A 53 -7.01 -0.10 5.68
CA ARG A 53 -5.85 -0.57 6.43
C ARG A 53 -6.32 -1.45 7.59
N LEU A 54 -5.83 -2.67 7.62
CA LEU A 54 -6.12 -3.66 8.66
C LEU A 54 -5.31 -3.38 9.94
N PRO A 55 -5.68 -3.98 11.09
CA PRO A 55 -4.94 -3.87 12.35
C PRO A 55 -3.49 -4.37 12.23
N CYS A 56 -3.29 -5.39 11.39
CA CYS A 56 -1.97 -5.93 11.05
C CYS A 56 -1.18 -5.04 10.07
N ILE A 57 -1.51 -3.75 9.95
CA ILE A 57 -0.89 -2.70 9.13
C ILE A 57 -0.95 -2.88 7.61
N HIS A 58 -1.40 -4.03 7.10
CA HIS A 58 -1.59 -4.27 5.66
C HIS A 58 -2.75 -3.47 5.08
N THR A 59 -2.55 -2.89 3.90
CA THR A 59 -3.56 -2.14 3.16
C THR A 59 -4.20 -3.01 2.09
N LEU A 60 -5.53 -3.06 2.02
CA LEU A 60 -6.31 -3.72 0.98
C LEU A 60 -7.18 -2.71 0.22
N CYS A 61 -7.51 -3.02 -1.03
CA CYS A 61 -8.59 -2.31 -1.71
C CYS A 61 -9.96 -2.77 -1.20
N THR A 62 -11.00 -1.99 -1.43
CA THR A 62 -12.36 -2.30 -0.93
C THR A 62 -12.88 -3.64 -1.47
N LYS A 63 -12.56 -4.01 -2.72
CA LYS A 63 -12.95 -5.30 -3.31
C LYS A 63 -12.28 -6.48 -2.59
N CYS A 64 -10.96 -6.41 -2.39
CA CYS A 64 -10.21 -7.46 -1.70
C CYS A 64 -10.60 -7.55 -0.22
N HIS A 65 -10.85 -6.40 0.43
CA HIS A 65 -11.37 -6.38 1.79
C HIS A 65 -12.71 -7.12 1.91
N ALA A 66 -13.68 -6.82 1.03
CA ALA A 66 -14.98 -7.50 1.04
C ALA A 66 -14.82 -9.03 0.89
N GLN A 67 -13.96 -9.48 -0.04
CA GLN A 67 -13.67 -10.91 -0.18
C GLN A 67 -13.02 -11.54 1.06
N CYS A 68 -12.20 -10.79 1.80
CA CYS A 68 -11.64 -11.27 3.06
C CYS A 68 -12.72 -11.41 4.13
N VAL A 69 -13.65 -10.45 4.22
CA VAL A 69 -14.80 -10.52 5.14
C VAL A 69 -15.67 -11.73 4.82
N ASP A 70 -16.01 -11.93 3.54
CA ASP A 70 -16.82 -13.08 3.08
C ASP A 70 -16.16 -14.44 3.42
N LYS A 71 -14.83 -14.48 3.53
CA LYS A 71 -14.04 -15.68 3.84
C LYS A 71 -13.72 -15.86 5.33
N GLY A 72 -14.25 -15.01 6.21
CA GLY A 72 -14.04 -15.11 7.65
C GLY A 72 -13.08 -14.06 8.24
N SER A 73 -12.95 -12.90 7.60
CA SER A 73 -12.26 -11.71 8.12
C SER A 73 -10.82 -11.97 8.58
N ALA A 74 -10.04 -12.66 7.75
CA ALA A 74 -8.61 -12.87 7.95
C ALA A 74 -7.78 -12.07 6.94
N CYS A 75 -6.66 -11.50 7.40
CA CYS A 75 -5.73 -10.82 6.53
C CYS A 75 -5.16 -11.82 5.50
N PRO A 76 -5.14 -11.48 4.20
CA PRO A 76 -4.63 -12.41 3.20
C PRO A 76 -3.10 -12.58 3.25
N VAL A 77 -2.38 -11.73 3.98
CA VAL A 77 -0.92 -11.75 4.07
C VAL A 77 -0.45 -12.59 5.25
N ASP A 78 -0.92 -12.27 6.47
CA ASP A 78 -0.46 -12.91 7.70
C ASP A 78 -1.53 -13.77 8.39
N GLN A 79 -2.69 -13.96 7.75
CA GLN A 79 -3.82 -14.78 8.24
C GLN A 79 -4.35 -14.36 9.61
N LYS A 80 -3.99 -13.17 10.10
CA LYS A 80 -4.52 -12.67 11.36
C LYS A 80 -5.98 -12.27 11.20
N PRO A 81 -6.86 -12.67 12.13
CA PRO A 81 -8.23 -12.21 12.13
C PRO A 81 -8.28 -10.70 12.39
N PHE A 82 -9.29 -10.04 11.83
CA PHE A 82 -9.58 -8.64 12.08
C PHE A 82 -11.08 -8.43 12.29
N CYS A 83 -11.45 -7.44 13.11
CA CYS A 83 -12.81 -6.93 13.17
C CYS A 83 -13.00 -5.83 12.13
N GLU A 84 -14.19 -5.73 11.53
CA GLU A 84 -14.52 -4.65 10.59
C GLU A 84 -14.50 -3.27 11.26
N ASP A 85 -14.70 -3.19 12.57
CA ASP A 85 -14.63 -1.92 13.33
C ASP A 85 -13.19 -1.41 13.52
N ASP A 86 -12.19 -2.30 13.44
CA ASP A 86 -10.78 -1.95 13.66
C ASP A 86 -10.07 -1.49 12.38
N VAL A 87 -10.79 -1.42 11.26
CA VAL A 87 -10.19 -1.09 9.96
C VAL A 87 -10.24 0.40 9.65
N VAL A 88 -9.13 0.98 9.21
CA VAL A 88 -9.05 2.40 8.87
C VAL A 88 -9.23 2.59 7.36
N ARG A 89 -10.34 3.22 6.96
CA ARG A 89 -10.60 3.57 5.56
C ARG A 89 -9.86 4.85 5.17
N LYS A 90 -9.10 4.81 4.08
CA LYS A 90 -8.35 5.97 3.55
C LYS A 90 -8.80 6.30 2.14
N CYS A 91 -9.09 7.57 1.91
CA CYS A 91 -9.25 8.14 0.58
C CYS A 91 -7.95 8.83 0.17
N LEU A 92 -7.52 8.66 -1.08
CA LEU A 92 -6.51 9.54 -1.67
C LEU A 92 -7.13 10.94 -1.85
N PRO A 93 -6.43 12.02 -1.48
CA PRO A 93 -6.86 13.35 -1.86
C PRO A 93 -6.93 13.41 -3.40
N SER A 94 -8.01 13.99 -3.92
CA SER A 94 -8.09 14.30 -5.35
C SER A 94 -6.88 15.14 -5.75
N PRO A 95 -6.27 14.91 -6.93
CA PRO A 95 -5.23 15.80 -7.40
C PRO A 95 -5.80 17.22 -7.41
N SER A 96 -5.24 18.11 -6.58
CA SER A 96 -5.53 19.53 -6.61
C SER A 96 -5.31 19.96 -8.04
N LYS A 97 -6.34 20.49 -8.69
CA LYS A 97 -6.15 21.17 -9.97
C LYS A 97 -5.27 22.38 -9.68
N HIS A 98 -3.97 22.25 -9.91
CA HIS A 98 -3.12 23.42 -10.04
C HIS A 98 -3.42 23.99 -11.42
N GLU A 99 -4.08 25.14 -11.39
CA GLU A 99 -4.41 26.02 -12.51
C GLU A 99 -3.16 26.73 -13.03
#